data_AF-A0AAJ2BU47-F1
#
_entry.id   AF-A0AAJ2BU47-F1
#
_cell.length_a   1.000
_cell.length_b   1.000
_cell.length_c   1.000
_cell.angle_alpha   90.00
_cell.angle_beta   90.00
_cell.angle_gamma   90.00
#
_symmetry.space_group_name_H-M   'P 1'
#
loop_
_entity.id
_entity.type
_entity.pdbx_description
1 polymer ?
#
loop_
_entity_poly.entity_id
_entity_poly.type
_entity_poly.pdbx_seq_one_letter_code
_entity_poly.pdbx_strand_id
1 'polypeptide(L)'
;MPLEFVNLLGEKISDAQIQARKAEAHQEQARRKKSADDKSFHKGWRVTGIPPGALEEARAEALRLGRIEEQNGRAAKEFSEMNWIQNHRGKAVRSKPYEIKDSADECAALAEKAGWLRVRVEEIKRDTRKGVAGGL
;
A
#
# COMPACT_ATOMS: atom_id res chain seq x y z
N MET A 1 -26.60 9.17 39.79
CA MET A 1 -26.33 7.72 39.95
C MET A 1 -24.95 7.45 39.36
N PRO A 2 -23.89 7.21 40.16
CA PRO A 2 -22.59 6.82 39.64
C PRO A 2 -22.66 5.41 39.04
N LEU A 3 -21.97 5.19 37.91
CA LEU A 3 -21.88 3.89 37.24
C LEU A 3 -20.84 3.03 37.98
N GLU A 4 -21.28 1.89 38.53
CA GLU A 4 -20.38 0.91 39.14
C GLU A 4 -20.11 -0.23 38.17
N PHE A 5 -18.83 -0.51 37.90
CA PHE A 5 -18.41 -1.61 37.05
C PHE A 5 -18.14 -2.86 37.89
N VAL A 6 -18.77 -3.99 37.54
CA VAL A 6 -18.60 -5.28 38.21
C VAL A 6 -18.02 -6.32 37.26
N ASN A 7 -17.34 -7.33 37.80
CA ASN A 7 -16.85 -8.47 37.03
C ASN A 7 -17.97 -9.50 36.77
N LEU A 8 -17.64 -10.59 36.06
CA LEU A 8 -18.58 -11.67 35.74
C LEU A 8 -19.09 -12.43 36.98
N LEU A 9 -18.44 -12.25 38.14
CA LEU A 9 -18.83 -12.81 39.44
C LEU A 9 -19.62 -11.80 40.29
N GLY A 10 -19.90 -10.60 39.76
CA GLY A 10 -20.62 -9.53 40.46
C GLY A 10 -19.77 -8.71 41.43
N GLU A 11 -18.46 -8.91 41.47
CA GLU A 11 -17.57 -8.16 42.36
C GLU A 11 -17.21 -6.80 41.75
N LYS A 12 -17.16 -5.75 42.59
CA LYS A 12 -16.81 -4.39 42.15
C LYS A 12 -15.38 -4.33 41.63
N ILE A 13 -15.20 -3.79 40.44
CA ILE A 13 -13.90 -3.53 39.84
C ILE A 13 -13.54 -2.07 40.06
N SER A 14 -12.37 -1.81 40.62
CA SER A 14 -11.85 -0.45 40.75
C SER A 14 -11.30 0.08 39.42
N ASP A 15 -11.29 1.40 39.27
CA ASP A 15 -10.71 2.04 38.08
C ASP A 15 -9.24 1.66 37.85
N ALA A 16 -8.47 1.44 38.94
CA ALA A 16 -7.09 0.98 38.87
C ALA A 16 -6.97 -0.41 38.21
N GLN A 17 -7.87 -1.34 38.54
CA GLN A 17 -7.90 -2.68 37.94
C GLN A 17 -8.31 -2.63 36.47
N ILE A 18 -9.22 -1.71 36.09
CA ILE A 18 -9.60 -1.49 34.69
C ILE A 18 -8.39 -0.99 33.89
N GLN A 19 -7.64 -0.01 34.41
CA GLN A 19 -6.46 0.52 33.74
C GLN A 19 -5.33 -0.51 33.65
N ALA A 20 -5.11 -1.31 34.70
CA ALA A 20 -4.13 -2.40 34.69
C ALA A 20 -4.44 -3.43 33.58
N ARG A 21 -5.69 -3.89 33.47
CA ARG A 21 -6.09 -4.81 32.39
C ARG A 21 -5.94 -4.21 30.99
N LYS A 22 -6.26 -2.92 30.83
CA LYS A 22 -6.03 -2.22 29.55
C LYS A 22 -4.55 -2.15 29.21
N ALA A 23 -3.70 -1.88 30.20
CA ALA A 23 -2.25 -1.86 30.03
C ALA A 23 -1.69 -3.24 29.68
N GLU A 24 -2.14 -4.30 30.36
CA GLU A 24 -1.77 -5.69 30.06
C GLU A 24 -2.19 -6.10 28.64
N ALA A 25 -3.43 -5.81 28.25
CA ALA A 25 -3.92 -6.08 26.90
C ALA A 25 -3.09 -5.33 25.83
N HIS A 26 -2.70 -4.08 26.11
CA HIS A 26 -1.85 -3.31 25.22
C HIS A 26 -0.42 -3.89 25.13
N GLN A 27 0.15 -4.33 26.25
CA GLN A 27 1.45 -4.98 26.28
C GLN A 27 1.43 -6.34 25.56
N GLU A 28 0.37 -7.12 25.71
CA GLU A 28 0.21 -8.39 25.02
C GLU A 28 0.10 -8.20 23.51
N GLN A 29 -0.69 -7.21 23.06
CA GLN A 29 -0.75 -6.82 21.65
C GLN A 29 0.62 -6.38 21.12
N ALA A 30 1.38 -5.61 21.91
CA ALA A 30 2.74 -5.21 21.54
C ALA A 30 3.71 -6.40 21.44
N ARG A 31 3.57 -7.39 22.34
CA ARG A 31 4.35 -8.65 22.31
C ARG A 31 4.04 -9.49 21.08
N ARG A 32 2.75 -9.68 20.75
CA ARG A 32 2.32 -10.40 19.53
C ARG A 32 2.84 -9.74 18.25
N LYS A 33 2.87 -8.41 18.21
CA LYS A 33 3.46 -7.65 17.10
C LYS A 33 4.98 -7.84 17.01
N LYS A 34 5.70 -7.90 18.14
CA LYS A 34 7.15 -8.12 18.17
C LYS A 34 7.54 -9.57 17.79
N SER A 35 6.79 -10.57 18.23
CA SER A 35 7.11 -11.98 17.95
C SER A 35 6.90 -12.38 16.49
N ALA A 36 6.14 -11.60 15.72
CA ALA A 36 5.94 -11.82 14.29
C ALA A 36 7.13 -11.35 13.42
N ASP A 37 8.15 -10.72 13.99
CA ASP A 37 9.04 -9.82 13.23
C ASP A 37 10.48 -10.31 12.97
N ASP A 38 10.89 -11.48 13.48
CA ASP A 38 12.33 -11.88 13.50
C ASP A 38 12.75 -12.99 12.52
N LYS A 39 11.83 -13.63 11.79
CA LYS A 39 12.21 -14.75 10.87
C LYS A 39 11.80 -14.58 9.40
N SER A 40 10.98 -13.60 9.07
CA SER A 40 10.53 -13.38 7.67
C SER A 40 11.36 -12.30 7.01
N PHE A 41 12.37 -12.71 6.23
CA PHE A 41 13.19 -11.81 5.41
C PHE A 41 12.39 -11.11 4.29
N HIS A 42 11.20 -11.61 3.98
CA HIS A 42 10.24 -11.06 3.03
C HIS A 42 9.16 -10.26 3.77
N LYS A 43 8.88 -9.05 3.29
CA LYS A 43 7.72 -8.23 3.72
C LYS A 43 6.43 -8.64 2.98
N GLY A 44 6.52 -9.65 2.10
CA GLY A 44 5.45 -10.15 1.26
C GLY A 44 5.63 -9.81 -0.22
N TRP A 45 4.61 -10.13 -1.00
CA TRP A 45 4.55 -9.96 -2.44
C TRP A 45 3.64 -8.81 -2.81
N ARG A 46 4.01 -8.01 -3.81
CA ARG A 46 3.21 -6.90 -4.29
C ARG A 46 2.98 -7.01 -5.78
N VAL A 47 1.72 -6.87 -6.16
CA VAL A 47 1.31 -6.78 -7.55
C VAL A 47 1.30 -5.32 -7.95
N THR A 48 2.09 -4.97 -8.97
CA THR A 48 2.16 -3.62 -9.55
C THR A 48 1.75 -3.66 -11.02
N GLY A 49 1.15 -2.58 -11.52
CA GLY A 49 0.73 -2.48 -12.91
C GLY A 49 0.21 -1.08 -13.24
N ILE A 50 -0.09 -0.84 -14.50
CA ILE A 50 -0.72 0.39 -14.96
C ILE A 50 -2.23 0.18 -14.83
N PRO A 51 -2.95 1.04 -14.10
CA PRO A 51 -4.38 0.87 -13.92
C PRO A 51 -5.14 1.11 -15.24
N PRO A 52 -6.31 0.49 -15.41
CA PRO A 52 -7.16 0.76 -16.55
C PRO A 52 -7.52 2.26 -16.60
N GLY A 53 -7.61 2.81 -17.80
CA GLY A 53 -7.92 4.24 -18.02
C GLY A 53 -6.73 5.18 -17.90
N ALA A 54 -5.63 4.83 -17.22
CA ALA A 54 -4.49 5.74 -17.10
C ALA A 54 -3.79 6.03 -18.44
N LEU A 55 -3.81 5.09 -19.39
CA LEU A 55 -3.29 5.33 -20.74
C LEU A 55 -4.19 6.32 -21.50
N GLU A 56 -5.51 6.22 -21.36
CA GLU A 56 -6.46 7.15 -21.99
C GLU A 56 -6.35 8.55 -21.41
N GLU A 57 -6.22 8.65 -20.08
CA GLU A 57 -5.96 9.92 -19.40
C GLU A 57 -4.66 10.56 -19.91
N ALA A 58 -3.60 9.76 -20.08
CA ALA A 58 -2.34 10.25 -20.63
C ALA A 58 -2.46 10.72 -22.08
N ARG A 59 -3.23 10.00 -22.93
CA ARG A 59 -3.55 10.42 -24.29
C ARG A 59 -4.30 11.76 -24.30
N ALA A 60 -5.34 11.87 -23.48
CA ALA A 60 -6.16 13.08 -23.38
C ALA A 60 -5.35 14.28 -22.90
N GLU A 61 -4.50 14.09 -21.90
CA GLU A 61 -3.63 15.15 -21.38
C GLU A 61 -2.57 15.56 -22.41
N ALA A 62 -1.98 14.62 -23.13
CA ALA A 62 -1.03 14.94 -24.19
C ALA A 62 -1.69 15.73 -25.32
N LEU A 63 -2.91 15.37 -25.71
CA LEU A 63 -3.69 16.14 -26.69
C LEU A 63 -3.99 17.56 -26.18
N ARG A 64 -4.35 17.69 -24.90
CA ARG A 64 -4.61 19.00 -24.27
C ARG A 64 -3.35 19.87 -24.28
N LEU A 65 -2.21 19.31 -23.91
CA LEU A 65 -0.92 20.00 -23.92
C LEU A 65 -0.47 20.36 -25.34
N GLY A 66 -0.65 19.46 -26.31
CA GLY A 66 -0.34 19.73 -27.71
C GLY A 66 -1.09 20.95 -28.26
N ARG A 67 -2.40 21.07 -27.98
CA ARG A 67 -3.18 22.26 -28.36
C ARG A 67 -2.66 23.54 -27.73
N ILE A 68 -2.21 23.47 -26.47
CA ILE A 68 -1.64 24.62 -25.76
C ILE A 68 -0.29 24.99 -26.39
N GLU A 69 0.55 24.03 -26.76
CA GLU A 69 1.83 24.31 -27.42
C GLU A 69 1.65 24.92 -28.81
N GLU A 70 0.68 24.43 -29.59
CA GLU A 70 0.30 25.01 -30.88
C GLU A 70 -0.16 26.46 -30.74
N GLN A 71 -0.99 26.76 -29.73
CA GLN A 71 -1.40 28.13 -29.41
C GLN A 71 -0.21 29.03 -29.01
N ASN A 72 0.82 28.44 -28.41
CA ASN A 72 2.06 29.13 -28.06
C ASN A 72 3.08 29.17 -29.22
N GLY A 73 2.70 28.76 -30.43
CA GLY A 73 3.54 28.78 -31.62
C GLY A 73 4.64 27.72 -31.64
N ARG A 74 4.53 26.67 -30.83
CA ARG A 74 5.45 25.52 -30.81
C ARG A 74 4.81 24.31 -31.48
N ALA A 75 5.63 23.48 -32.11
CA ALA A 75 5.14 22.22 -32.67
C ALA A 75 4.77 21.26 -31.54
N ALA A 76 3.52 20.76 -31.55
CA ALA A 76 3.06 19.78 -30.59
C ALA A 76 3.88 18.48 -30.70
N LYS A 77 4.38 17.98 -29.57
CA LYS A 77 5.06 16.70 -29.52
C LYS A 77 4.06 15.54 -29.65
N GLU A 78 4.33 14.61 -30.56
CA GLU A 78 3.52 13.40 -30.71
C GLU A 78 3.59 12.51 -29.45
N PHE A 79 2.43 12.08 -28.96
CA PHE A 79 2.34 11.18 -27.82
C PHE A 79 2.62 9.74 -28.24
N SER A 80 3.75 9.20 -27.79
CA SER A 80 4.08 7.79 -28.03
C SER A 80 3.59 6.91 -26.88
N GLU A 81 2.54 6.15 -27.13
CA GLU A 81 1.94 5.21 -26.15
C GLU A 81 2.93 4.16 -25.67
N MET A 82 3.71 3.58 -26.57
CA MET A 82 4.69 2.54 -26.23
C MET A 82 5.76 3.08 -25.29
N ASN A 83 6.30 4.27 -25.59
CA ASN A 83 7.26 4.93 -24.71
C ASN A 83 6.63 5.28 -23.36
N TRP A 84 5.36 5.70 -23.35
CA TRP A 84 4.66 5.99 -22.11
C TRP A 84 4.49 4.74 -21.25
N ILE A 85 4.01 3.62 -21.81
CA ILE A 85 3.81 2.34 -21.10
C ILE A 85 5.14 1.80 -20.54
N GLN A 86 6.23 1.91 -21.30
CA GLN A 86 7.56 1.47 -20.88
C GLN A 86 8.13 2.29 -19.71
N ASN A 87 7.86 3.60 -19.68
CA ASN A 87 8.38 4.51 -18.66
C ASN A 87 7.43 4.74 -17.48
N HIS A 88 6.13 4.42 -17.63
CA HIS A 88 5.16 4.67 -16.59
C HIS A 88 5.46 3.84 -15.34
N ARG A 89 5.48 4.51 -14.19
CA ARG A 89 5.66 3.86 -12.90
C ARG A 89 4.34 3.21 -12.52
N GLY A 90 4.29 1.88 -12.62
CA GLY A 90 3.12 1.10 -12.21
C GLY A 90 2.68 1.42 -10.78
N LYS A 91 1.37 1.39 -10.56
CA LYS A 91 0.73 1.52 -9.25
C LYS A 91 0.51 0.13 -8.66
N ALA A 92 0.42 0.06 -7.33
CA ALA A 92 0.06 -1.18 -6.66
C ALA A 92 -1.43 -1.49 -6.85
N VAL A 93 -1.77 -2.72 -7.25
CA VAL A 93 -3.17 -3.19 -7.36
C VAL A 93 -3.86 -3.18 -6.00
N ARG A 94 -3.09 -3.50 -4.95
CA ARG A 94 -3.54 -3.53 -3.56
C ARG A 94 -2.58 -2.74 -2.66
N SER A 95 -3.13 -2.05 -1.66
CA SER A 95 -2.35 -1.27 -0.69
C SER A 95 -1.43 -2.14 0.18
N LYS A 96 -1.97 -3.24 0.71
CA LYS A 96 -1.23 -4.23 1.53
C LYS A 96 -0.58 -5.31 0.67
N PRO A 97 0.68 -5.70 0.94
CA PRO A 97 1.30 -6.86 0.33
C PRO A 97 0.54 -8.16 0.64
N TYR A 98 0.72 -9.16 -0.23
CA TYR A 98 0.31 -10.54 -0.01
C TYR A 98 1.38 -11.26 0.80
N GLU A 99 0.97 -12.14 1.71
CA GLU A 99 1.90 -12.96 2.48
C GLU A 99 2.44 -14.11 1.64
N ILE A 100 1.59 -14.68 0.78
CA ILE A 100 1.86 -15.85 -0.06
C ILE A 100 1.98 -15.40 -1.53
N LYS A 101 2.92 -16.01 -2.26
CA LYS A 101 3.15 -15.72 -3.68
C LYS A 101 1.95 -16.10 -4.55
N ASP A 102 1.39 -17.28 -4.34
CA ASP A 102 0.27 -17.81 -5.12
C ASP A 102 -0.93 -16.85 -5.12
N SER A 103 -1.25 -16.26 -3.97
CA SER A 103 -2.32 -15.23 -3.88
C SER A 103 -1.99 -13.96 -4.67
N ALA A 104 -0.72 -13.59 -4.76
CA ALA A 104 -0.28 -12.46 -5.58
C ALA A 104 -0.36 -12.79 -7.07
N ASP A 105 -0.01 -14.01 -7.47
CA ASP A 105 -0.10 -14.50 -8.85
C ASP A 105 -1.56 -14.58 -9.31
N GLU A 106 -2.47 -15.08 -8.48
CA GLU A 106 -3.92 -15.05 -8.73
C GLU A 106 -4.44 -13.61 -8.90
N CYS A 107 -4.01 -12.69 -8.03
CA CYS A 107 -4.40 -11.30 -8.14
C CYS A 107 -3.82 -10.63 -9.41
N ALA A 108 -2.62 -11.01 -9.84
CA ALA A 108 -2.03 -10.51 -11.07
C ALA A 108 -2.87 -10.94 -12.28
N ALA A 109 -3.25 -12.21 -12.35
CA ALA A 109 -4.12 -12.73 -13.42
C ALA A 109 -5.50 -12.04 -13.44
N LEU A 110 -6.07 -11.73 -12.27
CA LEU A 110 -7.32 -10.96 -12.18
C LEU A 110 -7.13 -9.50 -12.62
N ALA A 111 -6.01 -8.86 -12.27
CA ALA A 111 -5.72 -7.50 -12.68
C ALA A 111 -5.56 -7.39 -14.20
N GLU A 112 -4.87 -8.34 -14.84
CA GLU A 112 -4.75 -8.42 -16.30
C GLU A 112 -6.13 -8.54 -16.96
N LYS A 113 -7.00 -9.43 -16.46
CA LYS A 113 -8.38 -9.57 -16.94
C LYS A 113 -9.22 -8.30 -16.73
N ALA A 114 -8.93 -7.53 -15.68
CA ALA A 114 -9.57 -6.25 -15.41
C ALA A 114 -9.00 -5.07 -16.24
N GLY A 115 -8.08 -5.35 -17.17
CA GLY A 115 -7.53 -4.33 -18.08
C GLY A 115 -6.34 -3.55 -17.50
N TRP A 116 -5.70 -4.06 -16.44
CA TRP A 116 -4.42 -3.50 -16.01
C TRP A 116 -3.33 -3.87 -17.03
N LEU A 117 -2.48 -2.90 -17.38
CA LEU A 117 -1.36 -3.13 -18.30
C LEU A 117 -0.06 -3.37 -17.52
N ARG A 118 0.84 -4.20 -18.07
CA ARG A 118 2.19 -4.44 -17.51
C ARG A 118 2.14 -4.86 -16.03
N VAL A 119 1.27 -5.81 -15.72
CA VAL A 119 1.14 -6.36 -14.38
C VAL A 119 2.38 -7.19 -14.04
N ARG A 120 2.93 -7.00 -12.84
CA ARG A 120 4.13 -7.67 -12.34
C ARG A 120 3.97 -8.01 -10.87
N VAL A 121 4.50 -9.15 -10.47
CA VAL A 121 4.58 -9.57 -9.07
C VAL A 121 6.02 -9.34 -8.60
N GLU A 122 6.17 -8.50 -7.58
CA GLU A 122 7.46 -8.11 -7.02
C GLU A 122 7.53 -8.55 -5.56
N GLU A 123 8.63 -9.21 -5.18
CA GLU A 123 8.91 -9.52 -3.78
C GLU A 123 9.39 -8.24 -3.07
N ILE A 124 8.72 -7.86 -1.98
CA ILE A 124 9.16 -6.73 -1.16
C ILE A 124 10.19 -7.24 -0.16
N LYS A 125 11.46 -6.96 -0.47
CA LYS A 125 12.55 -7.13 0.49
C LYS A 125 12.44 -6.08 1.59
N ARG A 126 12.73 -6.48 2.83
CA ARG A 126 12.89 -5.53 3.93
C ARG A 126 14.17 -4.75 3.65
N ASP A 127 14.05 -3.46 3.35
CA ASP A 127 15.20 -2.57 3.23
C ASP A 127 15.96 -2.56 4.56
N THR A 128 17.19 -3.06 4.57
CA THR A 128 18.06 -3.08 5.76
C THR A 128 18.66 -1.71 6.09
N ARG A 129 18.29 -0.64 5.37
CA ARG A 129 18.75 0.73 5.67
C ARG A 129 17.77 1.48 6.54
N LYS A 130 17.80 1.20 7.84
CA LYS A 130 17.35 2.16 8.87
C LYS A 130 18.47 3.17 9.12
N GLY A 131 18.17 4.46 8.93
CA GLY A 131 18.78 5.55 9.68
C GLY A 131 20.06 6.16 9.09
N VAL A 132 19.92 7.13 8.18
CA VAL A 132 20.76 8.33 8.27
C VAL A 132 19.83 9.43 8.75
N ALA A 133 19.82 9.63 10.07
CA ALA A 133 19.27 10.83 10.66
C ALA A 133 20.13 11.99 10.15
N GLY A 134 19.53 12.89 9.37
CA GLY A 134 20.11 14.19 9.08
C GLY A 134 20.21 14.98 10.38
N GLY A 135 21.42 15.09 10.91
CA GLY A 135 21.79 16.14 11.85
C GLY A 135 22.50 17.23 11.07
N LEU A 136 21.81 18.36 10.92
CA LEU A 136 22.39 19.69 10.79
C LEU A 136 21.68 20.59 11.79
#